data_AF-A0A955TQP2-F1
#
_entry.id   AF-A0A955TQP2-F1
#
_cell.length_a   1.000
_cell.length_b   1.000
_cell.length_c   1.000
_cell.angle_alpha   90.00
_cell.angle_beta   90.00
_cell.angle_gamma   90.00
#
_symmetry.space_group_name_H-M   'P 1'
#
loop_
_entity.id
_entity.type
_entity.pdbx_description
1 polymer ?
#
loop_
_entity_poly.entity_id
_entity_poly.type
_entity_poly.pdbx_seq_one_letter_code
_entity_poly.pdbx_strand_id
1 'polypeptide(L)' 'MEASHLLTNVLEEGVRSRVFPGAVLLVRHEGRLLVHEAVGTLSTLPHAPPVHRHTLYDLASLT' A
#
# COMPACT_ATOMS: atom_id res chain seq x y z
N MET A 1 5.68 -15.05 8.73
CA MET A 1 4.90 -15.08 7.47
C MET A 1 3.46 -14.61 7.70
N GLU A 2 2.82 -15.02 8.80
CA GLU A 2 1.45 -14.63 9.16
C GLU A 2 1.21 -13.11 9.29
N ALA A 3 2.12 -12.39 9.95
CA ALA A 3 1.99 -10.94 10.15
C ALA A 3 1.97 -10.13 8.83
N SER A 4 2.75 -10.55 7.82
CA SER A 4 2.75 -9.87 6.51
C SER A 4 1.37 -9.96 5.85
N HIS A 5 0.75 -11.14 5.91
CA HIS A 5 -0.56 -11.38 5.32
C HIS A 5 -1.66 -10.58 6.03
N LEU A 6 -1.62 -10.50 7.37
CA LEU A 6 -2.55 -9.66 8.14
C LEU A 6 -2.43 -8.18 7.76
N LEU A 7 -1.21 -7.65 7.63
CA LEU A 7 -0.98 -6.26 7.27
C LEU A 7 -1.48 -5.95 5.85
N THR A 8 -1.22 -6.84 4.90
CA THR A 8 -1.74 -6.70 3.53
C THR A 8 -3.27 -6.75 3.50
N ASN A 9 -3.90 -7.64 4.26
CA ASN A 9 -5.36 -7.76 4.31
C ASN A 9 -6.04 -6.50 4.84
N VAL A 10 -5.43 -5.80 5.80
CA VAL A 10 -5.93 -4.51 6.29
C VAL A 10 -5.91 -3.45 5.18
N LEU A 11 -4.84 -3.42 4.38
CA LEU A 11 -4.75 -2.48 3.24
C LEU A 11 -5.78 -2.81 2.16
N GLU A 12 -5.92 -4.10 1.81
CA GLU A 12 -6.93 -4.56 0.85
C GLU A 12 -8.34 -4.24 1.32
N GLU A 13 -8.61 -4.37 2.62
CA GLU A 13 -9.90 -3.99 3.19
C GLU A 13 -10.14 -2.49 3.07
N GLY A 14 -9.11 -1.65 3.29
CA GLY A 14 -9.19 -0.21 3.05
C GLY A 14 -9.54 0.14 1.61
N VAL A 15 -8.99 -0.60 0.63
CA VAL A 15 -9.35 -0.46 -0.79
C VAL A 15 -10.79 -0.93 -1.05
N ARG A 16 -11.19 -2.11 -0.55
CA ARG A 16 -12.56 -2.64 -0.71
C ARG A 16 -13.61 -1.70 -0.12
N SER A 17 -13.31 -1.15 1.05
CA SER A 17 -14.13 -0.18 1.78
C SER A 17 -14.00 1.26 1.23
N ARG A 18 -13.23 1.48 0.16
CA ARG A 18 -13.06 2.77 -0.55
C ARG A 18 -12.52 3.91 0.33
N VAL A 19 -11.70 3.60 1.33
CA VAL A 19 -11.02 4.60 2.16
C VAL A 19 -9.94 5.31 1.36
N PHE A 20 -9.24 4.58 0.50
CA PHE A 20 -8.26 5.07 -0.46
C PHE A 20 -8.30 4.19 -1.73
N PRO A 21 -7.91 4.72 -2.91
CA PRO A 21 -7.90 3.94 -4.14
C PRO A 21 -6.78 2.88 -4.16
N GLY A 22 -5.68 3.13 -3.47
CA GLY A 22 -4.55 2.23 -3.35
C GLY A 22 -3.48 2.76 -2.39
N ALA A 23 -2.56 1.89 -2.00
CA ALA A 23 -1.55 2.18 -0.98
C ALA A 23 -0.30 1.32 -1.16
N VAL A 24 0.82 1.78 -0.58
CA VAL A 24 2.06 1.02 -0.40
C VAL A 24 2.41 0.97 1.08
N LEU A 25 2.80 -0.21 1.58
CA LEU A 25 3.32 -0.39 2.94
C LEU A 25 4.71 -1.00 2.89
N LEU A 26 5.64 -0.39 3.61
CA LEU A 26 6.97 -0.93 3.86
C LEU A 26 7.23 -1.01 5.36
N VAL A 27 7.63 -2.19 5.84
CA VAL A 27 8.01 -2.42 7.24
C VAL A 27 9.40 -3.04 7.28
N ARG A 28 10.31 -2.36 7.98
CA ARG A 28 11.67 -2.83 8.24
C ARG A 28 11.93 -2.83 9.74
N HIS A 29 12.43 -3.95 10.26
CA HIS A 29 12.76 -4.09 11.67
C HIS A 29 14.13 -4.74 11.79
N GLU A 30 15.02 -4.14 12.60
CA GLU A 30 16.41 -4.60 12.77
C GLU A 30 17.14 -4.84 11.43
N GLY A 31 16.91 -3.95 10.46
CA GLY A 31 17.52 -4.07 9.14
C GLY A 31 16.97 -5.21 8.25
N ARG A 32 15.92 -5.91 8.67
CA ARG A 32 15.24 -6.93 7.88
C ARG A 32 13.96 -6.39 7.28
N LEU A 33 13.76 -6.62 5.97
CA LEU A 33 12.51 -6.32 5.30
C LEU A 33 11.46 -7.35 5.70
N LEU A 34 10.41 -6.90 6.39
CA LEU A 34 9.32 -7.77 6.84
C LEU A 34 8.11 -7.70 5.90
N VAL A 35 7.81 -6.51 5.37
CA VAL A 35 6.71 -6.25 4.44
C VAL A 35 7.15 -5.22 3.42
N HIS A 36 6.81 -5.44 2.15
CA HIS A 36 6.84 -4.42 1.10
C HIS A 36 5.75 -4.76 0.10
N GLU A 37 4.55 -4.22 0.31
CA GLU A 37 3.38 -4.58 -0.50
C GLU A 37 2.66 -3.35 -1.03
N ALA A 38 1.95 -3.55 -2.15
CA ALA A 38 1.17 -2.54 -2.83
C ALA A 38 -0.21 -3.10 -3.15
N VAL A 39 -1.26 -2.30 -2.95
CA VAL A 39 -2.66 -2.69 -3.21
C VAL A 39 -3.40 -1.59 -3.96
N GLY A 40 -4.44 -1.97 -4.71
CA GLY A 40 -5.34 -1.03 -5.37
C GLY A 40 -4.76 -0.33 -6.59
N THR A 41 -5.32 0.83 -6.93
CA THR A 41 -5.03 1.62 -8.13
C THR A 41 -4.63 3.06 -7.79
N LEU A 42 -4.00 3.76 -8.74
CA LEU A 42 -3.52 5.14 -8.55
C LEU A 42 -4.66 6.16 -8.38
N SER A 43 -5.87 5.83 -8.82
CA SER A 43 -7.06 6.66 -8.64
C SER A 43 -8.32 5.81 -8.70
N THR A 44 -9.48 6.43 -8.44
CA THR A 44 -10.81 5.82 -8.57
C THR A 44 -11.37 5.87 -10.00
N LEU A 45 -10.60 6.39 -10.97
CA LEU A 45 -11.04 6.50 -12.36
C LEU A 45 -11.13 5.11 -13.01
N PRO A 46 -12.03 4.91 -13.98
CA PRO A 46 -12.03 3.72 -14.81
C PRO A 46 -10.65 3.50 -15.43
N HIS A 47 -10.18 2.25 -15.41
CA HIS A 47 -8.87 1.85 -15.96
C HIS A 47 -7.65 2.53 -15.32
N ALA A 48 -7.79 3.06 -14.09
CA ALA A 48 -6.65 3.57 -13.34
C ALA A 48 -5.55 2.49 -13.22
N PRO A 49 -4.28 2.83 -13.46
CA PRO A 49 -3.19 1.87 -13.32
C PRO A 49 -3.08 1.32 -11.90
N PRO A 50 -2.56 0.10 -11.72
CA PRO A 50 -2.30 -0.45 -10.39
C PRO A 50 -1.23 0.36 -9.65
N VAL A 51 -1.32 0.36 -8.31
CA VAL A 51 -0.20 0.80 -7.47
C VAL A 51 0.91 -0.25 -7.54
N HIS A 52 2.16 0.22 -7.62
CA HIS A 52 3.34 -0.62 -7.52
C HIS A 52 4.15 -0.25 -6.28
N ARG A 53 4.99 -1.17 -5.82
CA ARG A 53 5.89 -1.00 -4.66
C ARG A 53 6.79 0.24 -4.70
N HIS A 54 7.02 0.79 -5.89
CA HIS A 54 7.85 1.96 -6.15
C HIS A 54 7.07 3.13 -6.77
N THR A 55 5.74 3.10 -6.71
CA THR A 55 4.91 4.24 -7.06
C THR A 55 5.35 5.45 -6.24
N LEU A 56 5.60 6.57 -6.91
CA LEU A 56 5.98 7.82 -6.26
C LEU A 56 4.74 8.51 -5.68
N TYR A 57 4.87 8.98 -4.44
CA TYR A 57 3.84 9.75 -3.73
C TYR A 57 4.40 11.11 -3.32
N ASP A 58 3.55 12.13 -3.35
CA ASP A 58 3.81 13.38 -2.65
C ASP A 58 3.69 13.12 -1.15
N LEU A 59 4.77 13.40 -0.41
CA LEU A 59 4.84 13.14 1.03
C LEU A 59 4.29 14.29 1.88
N ALA A 60 3.94 15.42 1.26
CA ALA A 60 3.38 16.60 1.92
C ALA A 60 4.16 16.95 3.21
N SER A 61 3.50 16.95 4.37
CA SER A 61 4.07 17.39 5.66
C SER A 61 5.19 16.50 6.23
N LEU A 62 5.61 15.43 5.54
CA LEU A 62 6.73 14.59 5.96
C LEU A 62 8.10 15.17 5.56
N THR A 63 8.12 16.30 4.87
CA THR A 63 9.34 17.02 4.45
C THR A 63 9.91 17.91 5.55
#